data_AF-A0A2M9FZU6-F1
#
_entry.id   AF-A0A2M9FZU6-F1
#
_cell.length_a   1.000
_cell.length_b   1.000
_cell.length_c   1.000
_cell.angle_alpha   90.00
_cell.angle_beta   90.00
_cell.angle_gamma   90.00
#
_symmetry.space_group_name_H-M   'P 1'
#
loop_
_entity.id
_entity.type
_entity.pdbx_description
1 polymer ?
#
loop_
_entity_poly.entity_id
_entity_poly.type
_entity_poly.pdbx_seq_one_letter_code
_entity_poly.pdbx_strand_id
1 'polypeptide(L)'
;MTPSSGPESGQGWAVLLVGAALLLTALTGLNFFALDRYQPTGPAVELLPPGGVVLDNPDREGIERLDLDVPLDPATPFVRIRAVAGAVGIVAGPRPWQRGRVVFVKRDREGRGRWDLPHVVALLKGERPGRTYAAVFAASPGTASLQLRLELLKAAGRLEVHSVTATPLAEAPGFRPAAAFLTGGWALLALAVTVWAGMRIRGRRWLAGFCWLVGATALTLSVLPGEATAPARDVTAGAVDLVASETATARERQAAISANMFSIAKAGHVLMFLGVGFAFGLARGRSSPFAIWLLAIGFAALCEMLQLYSPNRAPAGFDLMLNTVSASVGFVAGCFVLAFVARFRRRDIWIATRPL
;
A
#
# COMPACT_ATOMS: atom_id res chain seq x y z
N MET A 1 57.77 -11.32 -5.12
CA MET A 1 56.52 -11.64 -4.40
C MET A 1 55.36 -11.24 -5.30
N THR A 2 54.77 -12.20 -5.99
CA THR A 2 53.56 -12.00 -6.80
C THR A 2 52.38 -11.79 -5.85
N PRO A 3 51.57 -10.72 -6.00
CA PRO A 3 50.34 -10.59 -5.22
C PRO A 3 49.47 -11.80 -5.57
N SER A 4 49.25 -12.67 -4.58
CA SER A 4 48.29 -13.75 -4.75
C SER A 4 46.95 -13.09 -5.07
N SER A 5 46.37 -13.49 -6.20
CA SER A 5 44.99 -13.20 -6.57
C SER A 5 44.09 -13.90 -5.55
N GLY A 6 44.02 -13.31 -4.35
CA GLY A 6 43.11 -13.71 -3.30
C GLY A 6 41.71 -13.75 -3.89
N PRO A 7 40.97 -14.83 -3.63
CA PRO A 7 39.87 -15.26 -4.46
C PRO A 7 38.81 -14.18 -4.60
N GLU A 8 38.19 -14.23 -5.78
CA GLU A 8 36.84 -13.79 -6.19
C GLU A 8 35.69 -14.16 -5.21
N SER A 9 36.02 -14.53 -3.95
CA SER A 9 35.15 -14.81 -2.80
C SER A 9 34.02 -13.80 -2.63
N GLY A 10 34.18 -12.57 -3.11
CA GLY A 10 33.15 -11.55 -3.05
C GLY A 10 32.01 -11.70 -4.05
N GLN A 11 32.23 -12.34 -5.20
CA GLN A 11 31.22 -12.57 -6.24
C GLN A 11 30.30 -13.75 -5.91
N GLY A 12 30.84 -14.83 -5.32
CA GLY A 12 30.04 -15.99 -4.93
C GLY A 12 28.87 -15.63 -4.00
N TRP A 13 29.11 -14.81 -2.98
CA TRP A 13 28.05 -14.33 -2.08
C TRP A 13 26.98 -13.50 -2.79
N ALA A 14 27.37 -12.65 -3.74
CA ALA A 14 26.39 -11.83 -4.46
C ALA A 14 25.48 -12.70 -5.33
N VAL A 15 26.04 -13.70 -6.02
CA VAL A 15 25.25 -14.65 -6.83
C VAL A 15 24.27 -15.43 -5.94
N LEU A 16 24.74 -15.91 -4.78
CA LEU A 16 23.88 -16.63 -3.82
C LEU A 16 22.73 -15.76 -3.31
N LEU A 17 23.01 -14.50 -2.90
CA LEU A 17 21.98 -13.58 -2.40
C LEU A 17 20.96 -13.23 -3.48
N VAL A 18 21.40 -13.01 -4.72
CA VAL A 18 20.50 -12.77 -5.86
C VAL A 18 19.64 -14.00 -6.17
N GLY A 19 20.25 -15.18 -6.21
CA GLY A 19 19.53 -16.44 -6.42
C GLY A 19 18.47 -16.69 -5.35
N ALA A 20 18.80 -16.45 -4.07
CA ALA A 20 17.86 -16.53 -2.96
C ALA A 20 16.71 -15.51 -3.09
N ALA A 21 17.01 -14.27 -3.49
CA ALA A 21 16.00 -13.24 -3.72
C ALA A 21 15.01 -13.63 -4.83
N LEU A 22 15.53 -14.14 -5.96
CA LEU A 22 14.71 -14.59 -7.08
C LEU A 22 13.83 -15.77 -6.70
N LEU A 23 14.38 -16.76 -5.97
CA LEU A 23 13.63 -17.90 -5.48
C LEU A 23 12.52 -17.46 -4.51
N LEU A 24 12.83 -16.63 -3.52
CA LEU A 24 11.81 -16.11 -2.58
C LEU A 24 10.74 -15.29 -3.28
N THR A 25 11.10 -14.52 -4.31
CA THR A 25 10.15 -13.79 -5.15
C THR A 25 9.21 -14.74 -5.88
N ALA A 26 9.75 -15.78 -6.53
CA ALA A 26 8.97 -16.77 -7.25
C ALA A 26 8.03 -17.54 -6.30
N LEU A 27 8.52 -17.97 -5.14
CA LEU A 27 7.71 -18.66 -4.13
C LEU A 27 6.64 -17.75 -3.52
N THR A 28 6.95 -16.46 -3.29
CA THR A 28 5.95 -15.46 -2.89
C THR A 28 4.88 -15.31 -3.96
N GLY A 29 5.28 -15.22 -5.23
CA GLY A 29 4.35 -15.13 -6.36
C GLY A 29 3.43 -16.35 -6.45
N LEU A 30 4.00 -17.56 -6.32
CA LEU A 30 3.24 -18.80 -6.31
C LEU A 30 2.23 -18.83 -5.15
N ASN A 31 2.69 -18.53 -3.93
CA ASN A 31 1.86 -18.58 -2.73
C ASN A 31 0.67 -17.61 -2.78
N PHE A 32 0.86 -16.39 -3.29
CA PHE A 32 -0.17 -15.35 -3.25
C PHE A 32 -1.02 -15.21 -4.52
N PHE A 33 -0.51 -15.64 -5.68
CA PHE A 33 -1.22 -15.45 -6.96
C PHE A 33 -1.59 -16.75 -7.68
N ALA A 34 -0.85 -17.84 -7.46
CA ALA A 34 -1.16 -19.11 -8.11
C ALA A 34 -2.01 -20.05 -7.24
N LEU A 35 -1.99 -19.86 -5.93
CA LEU A 35 -2.79 -20.64 -4.99
C LEU A 35 -3.99 -19.83 -4.51
N ASP A 36 -5.14 -20.49 -4.40
CA ASP A 36 -6.33 -19.91 -3.80
C ASP A 36 -6.09 -19.67 -2.31
N ARG A 37 -5.81 -18.42 -1.94
CA ARG A 37 -5.64 -18.01 -0.55
C ARG A 37 -6.89 -18.27 0.30
N TYR A 38 -8.07 -18.15 -0.30
CA TYR A 38 -9.34 -18.16 0.43
C TYR A 38 -10.30 -19.22 -0.10
N GLN A 39 -10.91 -19.95 0.83
CA GLN A 39 -11.91 -20.97 0.53
C GLN A 39 -13.25 -20.61 1.18
N PRO A 40 -14.38 -20.82 0.48
CA PRO A 40 -15.70 -20.65 1.07
C PRO A 40 -15.91 -21.58 2.26
N THR A 41 -16.42 -21.04 3.37
CA THR A 41 -16.82 -21.83 4.54
C THR A 41 -18.32 -22.02 4.66
N GLY A 42 -19.10 -21.38 3.79
CA GLY A 42 -20.55 -21.43 3.76
C GLY A 42 -21.11 -20.92 2.44
N PRO A 43 -22.44 -20.96 2.29
CA PRO A 43 -23.10 -20.49 1.08
C PRO A 43 -22.91 -18.98 0.90
N ALA A 44 -22.90 -18.54 -0.36
CA ALA A 44 -23.02 -17.12 -0.67
C ALA A 44 -24.44 -16.64 -0.35
N VAL A 45 -24.55 -15.47 0.26
CA VAL A 45 -25.82 -14.80 0.56
C VAL A 45 -26.03 -13.68 -0.45
N GLU A 46 -27.14 -13.71 -1.18
CA GLU A 46 -27.56 -12.60 -2.04
C GLU A 46 -28.15 -11.49 -1.17
N LEU A 47 -27.65 -10.26 -1.35
CA LEU A 47 -28.01 -9.10 -0.54
C LEU A 47 -29.06 -8.21 -1.23
N LEU A 48 -29.29 -8.42 -2.53
CA LEU A 48 -30.23 -7.63 -3.32
C LEU A 48 -31.44 -8.46 -3.77
N PRO A 49 -32.59 -7.82 -4.00
CA PRO A 49 -33.72 -8.49 -4.63
C PRO A 49 -33.41 -8.89 -6.09
N PRO A 50 -34.17 -9.84 -6.66
CA PRO A 50 -34.11 -10.15 -8.08
C PRO A 50 -34.30 -8.88 -8.94
N GLY A 51 -33.40 -8.66 -9.91
CA GLY A 51 -33.40 -7.45 -10.75
C GLY A 51 -32.48 -6.34 -10.25
N GLY A 52 -31.96 -6.44 -9.03
CA GLY A 52 -31.01 -5.49 -8.47
C GLY A 52 -31.65 -4.18 -8.00
N VAL A 53 -30.82 -3.16 -7.87
CA VAL A 53 -31.21 -1.82 -7.42
C VAL A 53 -30.59 -0.77 -8.34
N VAL A 54 -31.35 0.29 -8.59
CA VAL A 54 -30.90 1.48 -9.30
C VAL A 54 -30.99 2.66 -8.34
N LEU A 55 -29.86 3.33 -8.12
CA LEU A 55 -29.85 4.64 -7.45
C LEU A 55 -29.72 5.71 -8.53
N ASP A 56 -30.65 6.66 -8.53
CA ASP A 56 -30.69 7.78 -9.48
C ASP A 56 -30.61 9.07 -8.68
N ASN A 57 -29.59 9.88 -8.96
CA ASN A 57 -29.42 11.17 -8.31
C ASN A 57 -29.36 12.28 -9.37
N PRO A 58 -30.39 13.12 -9.51
CA PRO A 58 -30.35 14.22 -10.46
C PRO A 58 -29.47 15.39 -9.96
N ASP A 59 -29.22 15.48 -8.65
CA ASP A 59 -28.50 16.60 -8.03
C ASP A 59 -27.03 16.26 -7.74
N ARG A 60 -26.11 17.09 -8.24
CA ARG A 60 -24.67 16.91 -8.00
C ARG A 60 -24.26 17.19 -6.56
N GLU A 61 -25.04 17.93 -5.78
CA GLU A 61 -24.78 18.14 -4.35
C GLU A 61 -25.55 17.16 -3.45
N GLY A 62 -26.53 16.45 -4.02
CA GLY A 62 -27.33 15.44 -3.35
C GLY A 62 -26.54 14.20 -2.94
N ILE A 63 -27.11 13.44 -2.00
CA ILE A 63 -26.58 12.15 -1.57
C ILE A 63 -27.72 11.13 -1.64
N GLU A 64 -27.61 10.19 -2.57
CA GLU A 64 -28.49 9.02 -2.64
C GLU A 64 -27.76 7.80 -2.10
N ARG A 65 -28.42 7.05 -1.20
CA ARG A 65 -27.80 5.94 -0.47
C ARG A 65 -28.81 4.86 -0.14
N LEU A 66 -28.38 3.60 -0.29
CA LEU A 66 -29.03 2.43 0.25
C LEU A 66 -28.05 1.66 1.16
N ASP A 67 -28.44 1.46 2.41
CA ASP A 67 -27.71 0.67 3.39
C ASP A 67 -28.42 -0.70 3.56
N LEU A 68 -27.64 -1.78 3.53
CA LEU A 68 -28.11 -3.17 3.58
C LEU A 68 -27.31 -3.94 4.61
N ASP A 69 -27.99 -4.58 5.56
CA ASP A 69 -27.31 -5.42 6.53
C ASP A 69 -26.80 -6.70 5.85
N VAL A 70 -25.60 -7.12 6.23
CA VAL A 70 -24.99 -8.35 5.73
C VAL A 70 -25.19 -9.43 6.79
N PRO A 71 -26.05 -10.44 6.55
CA PRO A 71 -26.46 -11.42 7.55
C PRO A 71 -25.40 -12.52 7.71
N LEU A 72 -24.16 -12.13 7.98
CA LEU A 72 -23.05 -13.00 8.31
C LEU A 72 -22.56 -12.69 9.72
N ASP A 73 -22.01 -13.68 10.39
CA ASP A 73 -21.38 -13.48 11.69
C ASP A 73 -20.24 -12.44 11.57
N PRO A 74 -20.26 -11.33 12.33
CA PRO A 74 -19.15 -10.38 12.39
C PRO A 74 -17.79 -10.99 12.74
N ALA A 75 -17.78 -12.16 13.40
CA ALA A 75 -16.59 -12.94 13.72
C ALA A 75 -16.06 -13.78 12.53
N THR A 76 -16.79 -13.82 11.40
CA THR A 76 -16.34 -14.52 10.18
C THR A 76 -14.96 -14.03 9.76
N PRO A 77 -13.93 -14.89 9.69
CA PRO A 77 -12.54 -14.46 9.48
C PRO A 77 -12.32 -13.62 8.22
N PHE A 78 -13.03 -13.93 7.14
CA PHE A 78 -12.98 -13.18 5.90
C PHE A 78 -14.36 -13.16 5.23
N VAL A 79 -14.70 -12.05 4.58
CA VAL A 79 -15.94 -11.92 3.79
C VAL A 79 -15.57 -11.45 2.39
N ARG A 80 -16.00 -12.19 1.37
CA ARG A 80 -15.92 -11.74 -0.03
C ARG A 80 -17.22 -11.05 -0.39
N ILE A 81 -17.14 -9.81 -0.84
CA ILE A 81 -18.24 -9.12 -1.49
C ILE A 81 -18.00 -9.13 -2.98
N ARG A 82 -18.96 -9.64 -3.75
CA ARG A 82 -18.96 -9.60 -5.21
C ARG A 82 -20.19 -8.83 -5.66
N ALA A 83 -20.00 -7.78 -6.44
CA ALA A 83 -21.07 -6.92 -6.95
C ALA A 83 -20.99 -6.82 -8.48
N VAL A 84 -22.13 -6.95 -9.16
CA VAL A 84 -22.24 -6.59 -10.58
C VAL A 84 -22.83 -5.19 -10.67
N ALA A 85 -22.00 -4.21 -11.02
CA ALA A 85 -22.38 -2.80 -10.99
C ALA A 85 -21.99 -2.06 -12.27
N GLY A 86 -22.82 -1.10 -12.67
CA GLY A 86 -22.64 -0.20 -13.81
C GLY A 86 -22.85 1.26 -13.41
N ALA A 87 -22.51 2.17 -14.31
CA ALA A 87 -22.74 3.60 -14.15
C ALA A 87 -23.29 4.19 -15.43
N VAL A 88 -24.38 4.95 -15.32
CA VAL A 88 -24.95 5.69 -16.43
C VAL A 88 -24.83 7.17 -16.12
N GLY A 89 -24.02 7.88 -16.91
CA GLY A 89 -23.85 9.32 -16.81
C GLY A 89 -23.38 9.85 -15.45
N ILE A 90 -22.65 9.06 -14.63
CA ILE A 90 -22.24 9.53 -13.30
C ILE A 90 -21.24 10.69 -13.43
N VAL A 91 -21.66 11.90 -13.08
CA VAL A 91 -20.80 13.08 -13.01
C VAL A 91 -20.24 13.21 -11.61
N ALA A 92 -18.97 12.79 -11.46
CA ALA A 92 -18.25 12.89 -10.21
C ALA A 92 -17.94 14.35 -9.84
N GLY A 93 -17.97 14.65 -8.54
CA GLY A 93 -17.52 15.94 -8.00
C GLY A 93 -15.99 16.08 -7.98
N PRO A 94 -15.49 17.27 -7.56
CA PRO A 94 -14.05 17.56 -7.52
C PRO A 94 -13.23 16.66 -6.57
N ARG A 95 -13.87 16.05 -5.56
CA ARG A 95 -13.19 15.20 -4.57
C ARG A 95 -13.23 13.72 -4.97
N PRO A 96 -12.21 12.92 -4.60
CA PRO A 96 -12.12 11.52 -5.02
C PRO A 96 -13.24 10.61 -4.47
N TRP A 97 -13.98 11.04 -3.46
CA TRP A 97 -15.13 10.33 -2.90
C TRP A 97 -16.46 10.73 -3.54
N GLN A 98 -16.51 11.84 -4.29
CA GLN A 98 -17.74 12.37 -4.88
C GLN A 98 -18.07 11.62 -6.18
N ARG A 99 -18.61 10.40 -6.07
CA ARG A 99 -18.87 9.49 -7.19
C ARG A 99 -19.82 8.36 -6.78
N GLY A 100 -20.16 7.48 -7.73
CA GLY A 100 -20.88 6.23 -7.43
C GLY A 100 -19.97 5.22 -6.72
N ARG A 101 -20.47 4.58 -5.67
CA ARG A 101 -19.67 3.67 -4.83
C ARG A 101 -20.48 2.45 -4.39
N VAL A 102 -19.79 1.33 -4.30
CA VAL A 102 -20.23 0.14 -3.56
C VAL A 102 -19.21 -0.08 -2.46
N VAL A 103 -19.64 0.01 -1.20
CA VAL A 103 -18.76 -0.08 -0.03
C VAL A 103 -19.28 -1.08 0.99
N PHE A 104 -18.38 -1.84 1.59
CA PHE A 104 -18.63 -2.79 2.67
C PHE A 104 -18.04 -2.25 3.96
N VAL A 105 -18.90 -1.92 4.91
CA VAL A 105 -18.57 -1.19 6.13
C VAL A 105 -18.72 -2.14 7.31
N LYS A 106 -17.69 -2.19 8.14
CA LYS A 106 -17.74 -2.81 9.47
C LYS A 106 -18.18 -1.75 10.46
N ARG A 107 -19.09 -2.08 11.36
CA ARG A 107 -19.52 -1.17 12.43
C ARG A 107 -19.07 -1.69 13.79
N ASP A 108 -18.65 -0.78 14.66
CA ASP A 108 -18.33 -1.09 16.05
C ASP A 108 -19.59 -1.28 16.91
N ARG A 109 -19.41 -1.56 18.21
CA ARG A 109 -20.52 -1.74 19.16
C ARG A 109 -21.35 -0.47 19.38
N GLU A 110 -20.77 0.69 19.13
CA GLU A 110 -21.46 1.98 19.17
C GLU A 110 -22.19 2.29 17.83
N GLY A 111 -22.14 1.36 16.86
CA GLY A 111 -22.75 1.51 15.55
C GLY A 111 -21.97 2.42 14.61
N ARG A 112 -20.76 2.87 14.95
CA ARG A 112 -19.94 3.74 14.10
C ARG A 112 -19.24 2.91 13.03
N GLY A 113 -19.20 3.44 11.81
CA GLY A 113 -18.47 2.82 10.70
C GLY A 113 -16.95 2.90 10.91
N ARG A 114 -16.26 1.77 10.73
CA ARG A 114 -14.80 1.63 10.76
C ARG A 114 -14.19 1.94 9.40
N TRP A 115 -14.11 3.24 9.09
CA TRP A 115 -13.59 3.75 7.80
C TRP A 115 -12.06 3.69 7.68
N ASP A 116 -11.38 3.44 8.80
CA ASP A 116 -9.94 3.17 8.90
C ASP A 116 -9.55 1.83 8.25
N LEU A 117 -10.52 0.92 8.09
CA LEU A 117 -10.34 -0.40 7.49
C LEU A 117 -10.68 -0.39 5.99
N PRO A 118 -10.14 -1.34 5.20
CA PRO A 118 -10.57 -1.53 3.82
C PRO A 118 -12.09 -1.73 3.73
N HIS A 119 -12.74 -0.95 2.88
CA HIS A 119 -14.21 -0.94 2.76
C HIS A 119 -14.73 -0.73 1.34
N VAL A 120 -13.86 -0.54 0.34
CA VAL A 120 -14.30 -0.20 -1.03
C VAL A 120 -14.37 -1.46 -1.90
N VAL A 121 -15.53 -1.69 -2.52
CA VAL A 121 -15.73 -2.77 -3.52
C VAL A 121 -15.64 -2.21 -4.94
N ALA A 122 -16.33 -1.09 -5.19
CA ALA A 122 -16.33 -0.43 -6.49
C ALA A 122 -16.37 1.10 -6.35
N LEU A 123 -15.67 1.79 -7.26
CA LEU A 123 -15.74 3.24 -7.48
C LEU A 123 -16.05 3.49 -8.95
N LEU A 124 -17.16 4.18 -9.20
CA LEU A 124 -17.79 4.30 -10.51
C LEU A 124 -17.96 5.77 -10.90
N LYS A 125 -17.63 6.11 -12.14
CA LYS A 125 -17.78 7.45 -12.72
C LYS A 125 -17.97 7.37 -14.24
N GLY A 126 -18.63 8.38 -14.80
CA GLY A 126 -18.96 8.48 -16.21
C GLY A 126 -19.90 7.38 -16.66
N GLU A 127 -19.78 6.99 -17.92
CA GLU A 127 -20.46 5.83 -18.50
C GLU A 127 -19.60 4.57 -18.29
N ARG A 128 -20.16 3.55 -17.65
CA ARG A 128 -19.50 2.26 -17.41
C ARG A 128 -20.54 1.14 -17.57
N PRO A 129 -20.34 0.19 -18.50
CA PRO A 129 -21.19 -0.98 -18.55
C PRO A 129 -21.08 -1.80 -17.26
N GLY A 130 -22.14 -2.52 -16.94
CA GLY A 130 -22.18 -3.44 -15.80
C GLY A 130 -21.01 -4.43 -15.86
N ARG A 131 -20.20 -4.48 -14.79
CA ARG A 131 -19.13 -5.47 -14.66
C ARG A 131 -19.03 -6.00 -13.23
N THR A 132 -18.38 -7.15 -13.09
CA THR A 132 -18.13 -7.74 -11.79
C THR A 132 -17.00 -7.00 -11.08
N TYR A 133 -17.27 -6.57 -9.86
CA TYR A 133 -16.32 -6.10 -8.86
C TYR A 133 -16.28 -7.09 -7.71
N ALA A 134 -15.11 -7.32 -7.15
CA ALA A 134 -14.99 -8.19 -5.99
C ALA A 134 -13.87 -7.70 -5.07
N ALA A 135 -14.11 -7.82 -3.76
CA ALA A 135 -13.11 -7.55 -2.73
C ALA A 135 -13.28 -8.53 -1.57
N VAL A 136 -12.17 -8.86 -0.91
CA VAL A 136 -12.15 -9.68 0.31
C VAL A 136 -11.77 -8.80 1.49
N PHE A 137 -12.55 -8.88 2.55
CA PHE A 137 -12.38 -8.10 3.77
C PHE A 137 -12.11 -9.06 4.93
N ALA A 138 -11.01 -8.87 5.66
CA ALA A 138 -10.75 -9.67 6.85
C ALA A 138 -11.69 -9.27 7.99
N ALA A 139 -11.90 -10.14 8.98
CA ALA A 139 -12.49 -9.76 10.25
C ALA A 139 -11.67 -8.65 10.92
N SER A 140 -12.32 -7.85 11.75
CA SER A 140 -11.62 -6.93 12.65
C SER A 140 -12.12 -7.13 14.07
N PRO A 141 -11.23 -7.21 15.07
CA PRO A 141 -11.63 -7.14 16.46
C PRO A 141 -12.53 -5.92 16.71
N GLY A 142 -13.56 -6.10 17.53
CA GLY A 142 -14.52 -5.04 17.86
C GLY A 142 -15.59 -4.76 16.81
N THR A 143 -15.64 -5.50 15.70
CA THR A 143 -16.76 -5.42 14.75
C THR A 143 -18.01 -6.04 15.37
N ALA A 144 -19.10 -5.29 15.43
CA ALA A 144 -20.40 -5.72 15.95
C ALA A 144 -21.41 -6.00 14.84
N SER A 145 -21.30 -5.34 13.69
CA SER A 145 -22.15 -5.63 12.52
C SER A 145 -21.44 -5.34 11.20
N LEU A 146 -21.97 -5.96 10.14
CA LEU A 146 -21.48 -5.85 8.77
C LEU A 146 -22.57 -5.22 7.90
N GLN A 147 -22.21 -4.24 7.09
CA GLN A 147 -23.15 -3.50 6.26
C GLN A 147 -22.60 -3.28 4.87
N LEU A 148 -23.42 -3.51 3.85
CA LEU A 148 -23.17 -3.07 2.48
C LEU A 148 -23.86 -1.73 2.26
N ARG A 149 -23.20 -0.84 1.53
CA ARG A 149 -23.72 0.47 1.21
C ARG A 149 -23.51 0.77 -0.27
N LEU A 150 -24.60 1.12 -0.93
CA LEU A 150 -24.62 1.62 -2.30
C LEU A 150 -24.86 3.12 -2.21
N GLU A 151 -24.04 3.94 -2.88
CA GLU A 151 -24.21 5.39 -2.78
C GLU A 151 -23.79 6.16 -4.04
N LEU A 152 -24.54 7.20 -4.34
CA LEU A 152 -24.15 8.34 -5.18
C LEU A 152 -23.91 9.51 -4.25
N LEU A 153 -22.65 9.74 -3.93
CA LEU A 153 -22.28 10.72 -2.94
C LEU A 153 -21.85 12.01 -3.64
N LYS A 154 -22.66 13.08 -3.58
CA LYS A 154 -22.40 14.34 -4.28
C LYS A 154 -21.97 14.14 -5.73
N ALA A 155 -22.76 13.33 -6.41
CA ALA A 155 -22.56 12.97 -7.79
C ALA A 155 -23.93 12.77 -8.42
N ALA A 156 -24.15 13.40 -9.57
CA ALA A 156 -25.35 13.19 -10.35
C ALA A 156 -25.18 12.01 -11.31
N GLY A 157 -26.29 11.44 -11.77
CA GLY A 157 -26.35 10.28 -12.67
C GLY A 157 -26.91 9.06 -11.96
N ARG A 158 -26.60 7.88 -12.49
CA ARG A 158 -27.23 6.63 -12.06
C ARG A 158 -26.21 5.54 -11.76
N LEU A 159 -26.36 4.92 -10.60
CA LEU A 159 -25.63 3.75 -10.16
C LEU A 159 -26.55 2.53 -10.28
N GLU A 160 -26.18 1.59 -11.15
CA GLU A 160 -26.94 0.37 -11.38
C GLU A 160 -26.21 -0.80 -10.73
N VAL A 161 -26.87 -1.53 -9.83
CA VAL A 161 -26.28 -2.68 -9.14
C VAL A 161 -27.21 -3.88 -9.30
N HIS A 162 -26.83 -4.81 -10.17
CA HIS A 162 -27.71 -5.91 -10.57
C HIS A 162 -27.71 -7.06 -9.56
N SER A 163 -26.58 -7.33 -8.92
CA SER A 163 -26.45 -8.37 -7.90
C SER A 163 -25.34 -8.04 -6.93
N VAL A 164 -25.50 -8.47 -5.68
CA VAL A 164 -24.44 -8.42 -4.69
C VAL A 164 -24.50 -9.67 -3.82
N THR A 165 -23.40 -10.42 -3.81
CA THR A 165 -23.24 -11.57 -2.92
C THR A 165 -22.20 -11.32 -1.84
N ALA A 166 -22.51 -11.78 -0.64
CA ALA A 166 -21.57 -11.90 0.47
C ALA A 166 -21.26 -13.38 0.72
N THR A 167 -19.99 -13.76 0.64
CA THR A 167 -19.56 -15.15 0.89
C THR A 167 -18.63 -15.19 2.10
N PRO A 168 -18.94 -15.99 3.14
CA PRO A 168 -18.01 -16.22 4.24
C PRO A 168 -16.84 -17.07 3.75
N LEU A 169 -15.63 -16.67 4.13
CA LEU A 169 -14.38 -17.29 3.71
C LEU A 169 -13.51 -17.63 4.93
N ALA A 170 -12.68 -18.65 4.76
CA ALA A 170 -11.50 -18.90 5.57
C ALA A 170 -10.24 -18.87 4.72
N GLU A 171 -9.11 -18.64 5.37
CA GLU A 171 -7.80 -18.80 4.73
C GLU A 171 -7.54 -20.30 4.49
N ALA A 172 -7.03 -20.65 3.32
CA ALA A 172 -6.78 -22.02 2.93
C ALA A 172 -5.79 -22.69 3.90
N PRO A 173 -5.97 -23.99 4.22
CA PRO A 173 -5.03 -24.73 5.06
C PRO A 173 -3.61 -24.62 4.51
N GLY A 174 -2.64 -24.34 5.38
CA GLY A 174 -1.23 -24.23 5.00
C GLY A 174 -0.80 -22.86 4.45
N PHE A 175 -1.72 -21.98 4.07
CA PHE A 175 -1.35 -20.64 3.58
C PHE A 175 -0.60 -19.82 4.63
N ARG A 176 -1.13 -19.76 5.86
CA ARG A 176 -0.49 -19.01 6.97
C ARG A 176 0.91 -19.50 7.32
N PRO A 177 1.18 -20.82 7.52
CA PRO A 177 2.54 -21.28 7.77
C PRO A 177 3.46 -21.06 6.56
N ALA A 178 2.97 -21.21 5.32
CA ALA A 178 3.76 -20.88 4.13
C ALA A 178 4.12 -19.38 4.09
N ALA A 179 3.16 -18.50 4.37
CA ALA A 179 3.39 -17.07 4.46
C ALA A 179 4.39 -16.70 5.57
N ALA A 180 4.31 -17.35 6.73
CA ALA A 180 5.27 -17.18 7.82
C ALA A 180 6.68 -17.66 7.44
N PHE A 181 6.78 -18.82 6.80
CA PHE A 181 8.05 -19.35 6.28
C PHE A 181 8.70 -18.39 5.28
N LEU A 182 7.92 -17.88 4.32
CA LEU A 182 8.41 -16.91 3.33
C LEU A 182 8.82 -15.58 3.98
N THR A 183 8.05 -15.09 4.96
CA THR A 183 8.41 -13.90 5.75
C THR A 183 9.74 -14.10 6.47
N GLY A 184 9.93 -15.27 7.11
CA GLY A 184 11.20 -15.65 7.74
C GLY A 184 12.35 -15.71 6.73
N GLY A 185 12.11 -16.28 5.54
CA GLY A 185 13.08 -16.30 4.44
C GLY A 185 13.50 -14.89 3.99
N TRP A 186 12.54 -13.99 3.81
CA TRP A 186 12.82 -12.59 3.48
C TRP A 186 13.58 -11.86 4.59
N ALA A 187 13.24 -12.08 5.87
CA ALA A 187 13.94 -11.50 7.00
C ALA A 187 15.40 -12.00 7.09
N LEU A 188 15.63 -13.29 6.89
CA LEU A 188 16.98 -13.88 6.85
C LEU A 188 17.79 -13.37 5.68
N LEU A 189 17.19 -13.26 4.48
CA LEU A 189 17.85 -12.68 3.32
C LEU A 189 18.21 -11.21 3.57
N ALA A 190 17.30 -10.42 4.14
CA ALA A 190 17.56 -9.04 4.50
C ALA A 190 18.76 -8.95 5.45
N LEU A 191 18.79 -9.76 6.52
CA LEU A 191 19.91 -9.84 7.46
C LEU A 191 21.23 -10.26 6.78
N ALA A 192 21.19 -11.24 5.89
CA ALA A 192 22.39 -11.68 5.15
C ALA A 192 22.95 -10.55 4.26
N VAL A 193 22.07 -9.83 3.57
CA VAL A 193 22.43 -8.63 2.78
C VAL A 193 23.00 -7.54 3.70
N THR A 194 22.43 -7.34 4.89
CA THR A 194 22.95 -6.41 5.92
C THR A 194 24.39 -6.69 6.26
N VAL A 195 24.66 -7.93 6.65
CA VAL A 195 25.98 -8.36 7.14
C VAL A 195 26.99 -8.25 6.01
N TRP A 196 26.63 -8.73 4.82
CA TRP A 196 27.47 -8.63 3.63
C TRP A 196 27.80 -7.17 3.27
N ALA A 197 26.81 -6.29 3.27
CA ALA A 197 27.01 -4.86 3.00
C ALA A 197 27.83 -4.17 4.12
N GLY A 198 27.53 -4.46 5.39
CA GLY A 198 28.21 -3.89 6.54
C GLY A 198 29.70 -4.23 6.58
N MET A 199 30.07 -5.46 6.21
CA MET A 199 31.47 -5.88 6.08
C MET A 199 32.24 -5.11 4.98
N ARG A 200 31.53 -4.60 3.96
CA ARG A 200 32.11 -3.89 2.82
C ARG A 200 32.21 -2.37 3.04
N ILE A 201 31.35 -1.78 3.88
CA ILE A 201 31.29 -0.33 4.11
C ILE A 201 32.24 0.08 5.25
N ARG A 202 33.56 0.04 4.99
CA ARG A 202 34.58 0.37 6.03
C ARG A 202 34.78 1.85 6.33
N GLY A 203 34.28 2.78 5.51
CA GLY A 203 34.57 4.23 5.65
C GLY A 203 33.37 5.17 5.81
N ARG A 204 32.13 4.67 5.78
CA ARG A 204 30.89 5.48 5.86
C ARG A 204 29.84 4.85 6.77
N ARG A 205 30.27 4.36 7.93
CA ARG A 205 29.43 3.62 8.88
C ARG A 205 28.18 4.40 9.32
N TRP A 206 28.29 5.72 9.51
CA TRP A 206 27.14 6.56 9.86
C TRP A 206 26.07 6.57 8.75
N LEU A 207 26.50 6.63 7.48
CA LEU A 207 25.59 6.65 6.34
C LEU A 207 24.94 5.28 6.12
N ALA A 208 25.71 4.20 6.35
CA ALA A 208 25.15 2.85 6.39
C ALA A 208 24.10 2.73 7.50
N GLY A 209 24.39 3.24 8.70
CA GLY A 209 23.43 3.30 9.81
C GLY A 209 22.17 4.10 9.48
N PHE A 210 22.32 5.25 8.81
CA PHE A 210 21.18 6.06 8.34
C PHE A 210 20.34 5.31 7.29
N CYS A 211 20.96 4.66 6.31
CA CYS A 211 20.26 3.84 5.33
C CYS A 211 19.54 2.66 5.99
N TRP A 212 20.16 2.07 7.01
CA TRP A 212 19.56 1.02 7.83
C TRP A 212 18.32 1.51 8.56
N LEU A 213 18.41 2.66 9.21
CA LEU A 213 17.28 3.26 9.90
C LEU A 213 16.11 3.49 8.93
N VAL A 214 16.36 4.17 7.81
CA VAL A 214 15.32 4.47 6.81
C VAL A 214 14.73 3.19 6.20
N GLY A 215 15.59 2.24 5.80
CA GLY A 215 15.16 0.98 5.19
C GLY A 215 14.40 0.08 6.16
N ALA A 216 14.89 -0.08 7.38
CA ALA A 216 14.23 -0.88 8.42
C ALA A 216 12.87 -0.28 8.82
N THR A 217 12.78 1.05 8.92
CA THR A 217 11.51 1.73 9.14
C THR A 217 10.55 1.47 7.98
N ALA A 218 10.99 1.59 6.73
CA ALA A 218 10.14 1.35 5.57
C ALA A 218 9.64 -0.10 5.50
N LEU A 219 10.51 -1.09 5.75
CA LEU A 219 10.13 -2.50 5.82
C LEU A 219 9.14 -2.77 6.96
N THR A 220 9.43 -2.26 8.16
CA THR A 220 8.56 -2.43 9.33
C THR A 220 7.18 -1.86 9.06
N LEU A 221 7.09 -0.61 8.56
CA LEU A 221 5.83 0.03 8.22
C LEU A 221 5.07 -0.66 7.08
N SER A 222 5.75 -1.41 6.22
CA SER A 222 5.15 -2.18 5.13
C SER A 222 4.51 -3.49 5.63
N VAL A 223 5.10 -4.13 6.64
CA VAL A 223 4.61 -5.39 7.21
C VAL A 223 3.60 -5.18 8.34
N LEU A 224 3.69 -4.07 9.08
CA LEU A 224 2.79 -3.79 10.20
C LEU A 224 1.32 -3.78 9.77
N PRO A 225 0.41 -4.41 10.55
CA PRO A 225 -1.03 -4.36 10.30
C PRO A 225 -1.50 -2.91 10.16
N GLY A 226 -2.48 -2.66 9.29
CA GLY A 226 -3.04 -1.31 9.10
C GLY A 226 -3.50 -0.66 10.41
N GLU A 227 -4.08 -1.46 11.31
CA GLU A 227 -4.55 -1.07 12.64
C GLU A 227 -3.46 -0.49 13.54
N ALA A 228 -2.23 -1.03 13.48
CA ALA A 228 -1.10 -0.52 14.27
C ALA A 228 -0.69 0.90 13.85
N THR A 229 -1.05 1.31 12.64
CA THR A 229 -0.78 2.66 12.11
C THR A 229 -1.98 3.60 12.19
N ALA A 230 -3.15 3.12 12.66
CA ALA A 230 -4.37 3.91 12.71
C ALA A 230 -4.24 5.18 13.56
N PRO A 231 -3.67 5.16 14.79
CA PRO A 231 -3.59 6.37 15.62
C PRO A 231 -2.81 7.51 14.94
N ALA A 232 -1.71 7.20 14.26
CA ALA A 232 -0.91 8.20 13.53
C ALA A 232 -1.66 8.77 12.32
N ARG A 233 -2.44 7.93 11.63
CA ARG A 233 -3.28 8.36 10.50
C ARG A 233 -4.42 9.25 10.97
N ASP A 234 -5.06 8.91 12.09
CA ASP A 234 -6.19 9.66 12.63
C ASP A 234 -5.77 11.07 13.08
N VAL A 235 -4.61 11.20 13.72
CA VAL A 235 -4.04 12.52 14.07
C VAL A 235 -3.78 13.35 12.82
N THR A 236 -3.19 12.73 11.79
CA THR A 236 -2.89 13.41 10.53
C THR A 236 -4.17 13.79 9.76
N ALA A 237 -5.17 12.90 9.77
CA ALA A 237 -6.47 13.12 9.14
C ALA A 237 -7.24 14.24 9.83
N GLY A 238 -7.24 14.24 11.16
CA GLY A 238 -7.82 15.33 11.96
C GLY A 238 -7.18 16.68 11.63
N ALA A 239 -5.85 16.74 11.51
CA ALA A 239 -5.15 17.98 11.17
C ALA A 239 -5.45 18.50 9.75
N VAL A 240 -5.62 17.60 8.78
CA VAL A 240 -5.95 17.95 7.39
C VAL A 240 -7.42 18.33 7.22
N ASP A 241 -8.31 17.81 8.07
CA ASP A 241 -9.77 18.02 7.99
C ASP A 241 -10.25 19.31 8.69
N LEU A 242 -9.42 19.92 9.55
CA LEU A 242 -9.76 21.18 10.27
C LEU A 242 -10.13 22.35 9.35
N VAL A 243 -9.69 22.35 8.09
CA VAL A 243 -9.97 23.44 7.13
C VAL A 243 -11.23 23.17 6.30
N ALA A 244 -11.72 21.93 6.25
CA ALA A 244 -12.88 21.54 5.45
C ALA A 244 -14.13 21.16 6.28
N SER A 245 -13.97 20.91 7.59
CA SER A 245 -15.03 20.30 8.42
C SER A 245 -16.00 21.26 9.11
N GLU A 246 -15.78 22.57 9.08
CA GLU A 246 -16.65 23.50 9.83
C GLU A 246 -18.06 23.65 9.24
N THR A 247 -18.27 23.24 7.99
CA THR A 247 -19.57 23.35 7.28
C THR A 247 -20.13 22.02 6.78
N ALA A 248 -19.43 20.90 7.04
CA ALA A 248 -19.81 19.59 6.51
C ALA A 248 -20.87 18.90 7.38
N THR A 249 -21.92 18.40 6.75
CA THR A 249 -22.90 17.49 7.37
C THR A 249 -22.22 16.21 7.85
N ALA A 250 -22.83 15.51 8.82
CA ALA A 250 -22.28 14.25 9.35
C ALA A 250 -22.02 13.19 8.27
N ARG A 251 -22.80 13.19 7.18
CA ARG A 251 -22.65 12.28 6.04
C ARG A 251 -21.43 12.64 5.17
N GLU A 252 -21.25 13.93 4.89
CA GLU A 252 -20.08 14.43 4.16
C GLU A 252 -18.79 14.20 4.95
N ARG A 253 -18.83 14.41 6.27
CA ARG A 253 -17.69 14.17 7.15
C ARG A 253 -17.20 12.72 7.09
N GLN A 254 -18.11 11.73 7.11
CA GLN A 254 -17.72 10.32 7.00
C GLN A 254 -17.01 10.00 5.67
N ALA A 255 -17.49 10.56 4.57
CA ALA A 255 -16.88 10.34 3.28
C ALA A 255 -15.56 11.10 3.08
N ALA A 256 -15.48 12.31 3.60
CA ALA A 256 -14.26 13.09 3.67
C ALA A 256 -13.18 12.33 4.45
N ILE A 257 -13.50 11.81 5.64
CA ILE A 257 -12.60 10.96 6.44
C ILE A 257 -12.12 9.76 5.61
N SER A 258 -13.03 8.99 5.01
CA SER A 258 -12.71 7.83 4.17
C SER A 258 -11.69 8.16 3.07
N ALA A 259 -11.83 9.29 2.38
CA ALA A 259 -10.92 9.67 1.31
C ALA A 259 -9.65 10.41 1.76
N ASN A 260 -9.73 11.17 2.85
CA ASN A 260 -8.56 11.82 3.45
C ASN A 260 -7.59 10.74 3.94
N MET A 261 -8.11 9.67 4.56
CA MET A 261 -7.32 8.51 4.97
C MET A 261 -6.60 7.85 3.79
N PHE A 262 -7.27 7.72 2.64
CA PHE A 262 -6.62 7.26 1.41
C PHE A 262 -5.48 8.19 0.96
N SER A 263 -5.73 9.50 0.93
CA SER A 263 -4.75 10.50 0.47
C SER A 263 -3.53 10.58 1.38
N ILE A 264 -3.74 10.53 2.69
CA ILE A 264 -2.68 10.51 3.71
C ILE A 264 -1.82 9.25 3.56
N ALA A 265 -2.45 8.09 3.33
CA ALA A 265 -1.70 6.87 3.06
C ALA A 265 -0.78 7.04 1.85
N LYS A 266 -1.26 7.63 0.73
CA LYS A 266 -0.42 7.87 -0.46
C LYS A 266 0.71 8.86 -0.19
N ALA A 267 0.45 9.95 0.53
CA ALA A 267 1.49 10.90 0.91
C ALA A 267 2.59 10.22 1.77
N GLY A 268 2.18 9.35 2.69
CA GLY A 268 3.10 8.53 3.49
C GLY A 268 4.01 7.65 2.62
N HIS A 269 3.45 6.98 1.61
CA HIS A 269 4.24 6.22 0.65
C HIS A 269 5.23 7.11 -0.12
N VAL A 270 4.80 8.27 -0.64
CA VAL A 270 5.69 9.20 -1.37
C VAL A 270 6.87 9.61 -0.49
N LEU A 271 6.59 10.12 0.72
CA LEU A 271 7.62 10.63 1.62
C LEU A 271 8.60 9.53 2.05
N MET A 272 8.08 8.35 2.40
CA MET A 272 8.89 7.22 2.84
C MET A 272 9.84 6.76 1.73
N PHE A 273 9.33 6.52 0.51
CA PHE A 273 10.16 6.03 -0.59
C PHE A 273 11.06 7.10 -1.19
N LEU A 274 10.67 8.38 -1.14
CA LEU A 274 11.58 9.49 -1.42
C LEU A 274 12.80 9.45 -0.48
N GLY A 275 12.56 9.26 0.83
CA GLY A 275 13.61 9.11 1.84
C GLY A 275 14.51 7.89 1.59
N VAL A 276 13.92 6.74 1.26
CA VAL A 276 14.67 5.53 0.88
C VAL A 276 15.55 5.80 -0.33
N GLY A 277 14.98 6.29 -1.42
CA GLY A 277 15.71 6.61 -2.65
C GLY A 277 16.87 7.57 -2.39
N PHE A 278 16.61 8.63 -1.60
CA PHE A 278 17.61 9.60 -1.18
C PHE A 278 18.77 8.97 -0.42
N ALA A 279 18.47 8.07 0.53
CA ALA A 279 19.48 7.33 1.27
C ALA A 279 20.36 6.47 0.34
N PHE A 280 19.75 5.73 -0.61
CA PHE A 280 20.48 4.98 -1.65
C PHE A 280 21.37 5.91 -2.50
N GLY A 281 20.85 7.07 -2.91
CA GLY A 281 21.59 8.07 -3.68
C GLY A 281 22.84 8.58 -2.95
N LEU A 282 22.72 8.89 -1.65
CA LEU A 282 23.85 9.28 -0.81
C LEU A 282 24.85 8.14 -0.60
N ALA A 283 24.35 6.91 -0.43
CA ALA A 283 25.15 5.73 -0.12
C ALA A 283 25.88 5.11 -1.31
N ARG A 284 25.58 5.54 -2.55
CA ARG A 284 26.11 4.93 -3.78
C ARG A 284 27.64 4.80 -3.86
N GLY A 285 28.39 5.66 -3.15
CA GLY A 285 29.85 5.62 -3.15
C GLY A 285 30.43 5.74 -4.57
N ARG A 286 31.33 4.82 -4.94
CA ARG A 286 31.92 4.71 -6.29
C ARG A 286 31.19 3.72 -7.21
N SER A 287 30.12 3.10 -6.72
CA SER A 287 29.35 2.13 -7.49
C SER A 287 28.61 2.80 -8.65
N SER A 288 28.26 2.00 -9.67
CA SER A 288 27.45 2.46 -10.80
C SER A 288 26.14 3.09 -10.31
N PRO A 289 25.83 4.36 -10.67
CA PRO A 289 24.58 5.01 -10.30
C PRO A 289 23.36 4.22 -10.76
N PHE A 290 23.42 3.65 -11.96
CA PHE A 290 22.34 2.86 -12.53
C PHE A 290 22.04 1.61 -11.71
N ALA A 291 23.08 0.89 -11.25
CA ALA A 291 22.89 -0.30 -10.41
C ALA A 291 22.25 0.04 -9.05
N ILE A 292 22.69 1.13 -8.41
CA ILE A 292 22.12 1.57 -7.13
C ILE A 292 20.69 2.07 -7.29
N TRP A 293 20.37 2.74 -8.39
CA TRP A 293 19.02 3.15 -8.73
C TRP A 293 18.08 1.95 -8.91
N LEU A 294 18.52 0.92 -9.64
CA LEU A 294 17.77 -0.33 -9.78
C LEU A 294 17.53 -1.02 -8.43
N LEU A 295 18.51 -0.99 -7.52
CA LEU A 295 18.33 -1.51 -6.16
C LEU A 295 17.29 -0.71 -5.36
N ALA A 296 17.26 0.62 -5.50
CA ALA A 296 16.25 1.45 -4.84
C ALA A 296 14.83 1.14 -5.36
N ILE A 297 14.68 0.95 -6.68
CA ILE A 297 13.42 0.51 -7.29
C ILE A 297 13.04 -0.89 -6.81
N GLY A 298 13.99 -1.84 -6.84
CA GLY A 298 13.77 -3.20 -6.40
C GLY A 298 13.34 -3.28 -4.93
N PHE A 299 13.95 -2.46 -4.07
CA PHE A 299 13.56 -2.34 -2.67
C PHE A 299 12.14 -1.76 -2.51
N ALA A 300 11.81 -0.72 -3.27
CA ALA A 300 10.46 -0.15 -3.27
C ALA A 300 9.40 -1.16 -3.70
N ALA A 301 9.71 -1.96 -4.73
CA ALA A 301 8.85 -3.05 -5.18
C ALA A 301 8.72 -4.16 -4.13
N LEU A 302 9.83 -4.54 -3.49
CA LEU A 302 9.84 -5.53 -2.41
C LEU A 302 8.95 -5.09 -1.24
N CYS A 303 9.05 -3.83 -0.79
CA CYS A 303 8.20 -3.32 0.28
C CYS A 303 6.71 -3.40 -0.06
N GLU A 304 6.34 -3.13 -1.32
CA GLU A 304 4.96 -3.30 -1.79
C GLU A 304 4.54 -4.78 -1.79
N MET A 305 5.39 -5.68 -2.27
CA MET A 305 5.14 -7.12 -2.21
C MET A 305 5.01 -7.62 -0.77
N LEU A 306 5.80 -7.11 0.16
CA LEU A 306 5.72 -7.49 1.57
C LEU A 306 4.39 -7.11 2.22
N GLN A 307 3.64 -6.15 1.65
CA GLN A 307 2.30 -5.83 2.14
C GLN A 307 1.31 -6.99 1.96
N LEU A 308 1.60 -7.96 1.08
CA LEU A 308 0.81 -9.19 0.93
C LEU A 308 0.69 -9.96 2.26
N TYR A 309 1.73 -9.89 3.09
CA TYR A 309 1.79 -10.56 4.39
C TYR A 309 1.10 -9.75 5.50
N SER A 310 0.81 -8.47 5.28
CA SER A 310 0.18 -7.61 6.27
C SER A 310 -1.34 -7.77 6.25
N PRO A 311 -1.99 -8.09 7.39
CA PRO A 311 -3.44 -8.11 7.47
C PRO A 311 -4.03 -6.74 7.09
N ASN A 312 -5.13 -6.75 6.34
CA ASN A 312 -5.84 -5.54 5.91
C ASN A 312 -5.04 -4.60 4.98
N ARG A 313 -3.94 -5.09 4.38
CA ARG A 313 -3.29 -4.44 3.24
C ARG A 313 -3.39 -5.32 2.01
N ALA A 314 -3.53 -4.67 0.87
CA ALA A 314 -3.47 -5.33 -0.43
C ALA A 314 -2.50 -4.51 -1.27
N PRO A 315 -1.51 -5.14 -1.93
CA PRO A 315 -0.63 -4.41 -2.82
C PRO A 315 -1.48 -3.82 -3.95
N ALA A 316 -1.22 -2.56 -4.27
CA ALA A 316 -1.85 -1.92 -5.40
C ALA A 316 -0.78 -1.62 -6.45
N GLY A 317 -1.07 -1.92 -7.72
CA GLY A 317 -0.16 -1.55 -8.81
C GLY A 317 0.12 -0.04 -8.83
N PHE A 318 -0.84 0.78 -8.41
CA PHE A 318 -0.65 2.22 -8.23
C PHE A 318 0.35 2.55 -7.10
N ASP A 319 0.33 1.82 -5.99
CA ASP A 319 1.28 2.02 -4.88
C ASP A 319 2.67 1.55 -5.26
N LEU A 320 2.81 0.42 -5.97
CA LEU A 320 4.07 0.01 -6.57
C LEU A 320 4.67 1.11 -7.45
N MET A 321 3.87 1.66 -8.37
CA MET A 321 4.29 2.75 -9.25
C MET A 321 4.70 3.99 -8.43
N LEU A 322 3.89 4.39 -7.46
CA LEU A 322 4.16 5.56 -6.62
C LEU A 322 5.44 5.39 -5.79
N ASN A 323 5.66 4.21 -5.21
CA ASN A 323 6.86 3.87 -4.44
C ASN A 323 8.12 3.94 -5.32
N THR A 324 8.07 3.35 -6.52
CA THR A 324 9.22 3.30 -7.45
C THR A 324 9.57 4.67 -8.04
N VAL A 325 8.56 5.47 -8.41
CA VAL A 325 8.77 6.86 -8.85
C VAL A 325 9.36 7.70 -7.72
N SER A 326 8.81 7.62 -6.51
CA SER A 326 9.29 8.38 -5.36
C SER A 326 10.74 8.01 -4.99
N ALA A 327 11.06 6.72 -4.99
CA ALA A 327 12.43 6.23 -4.80
C ALA A 327 13.38 6.74 -5.90
N SER A 328 12.94 6.81 -7.15
CA SER A 328 13.73 7.35 -8.25
C SER A 328 14.02 8.84 -8.08
N VAL A 329 13.01 9.64 -7.74
CA VAL A 329 13.17 11.08 -7.46
C VAL A 329 14.12 11.30 -6.28
N GLY A 330 13.94 10.54 -5.20
CA GLY A 330 14.81 10.59 -4.03
C GLY A 330 16.25 10.27 -4.38
N PHE A 331 16.47 9.22 -5.17
CA PHE A 331 17.79 8.82 -5.64
C PHE A 331 18.50 9.92 -6.43
N VAL A 332 17.79 10.57 -7.36
CA VAL A 332 18.32 11.69 -8.15
C VAL A 332 18.68 12.85 -7.22
N ALA A 333 17.82 13.20 -6.27
CA ALA A 333 18.08 14.26 -5.29
C ALA A 333 19.33 13.95 -4.44
N GLY A 334 19.48 12.71 -3.97
CA GLY A 334 20.68 12.28 -3.23
C GLY A 334 21.95 12.37 -4.07
N CYS A 335 21.88 11.99 -5.35
CA CYS A 335 22.99 12.15 -6.29
C CYS A 335 23.35 13.63 -6.51
N PHE A 336 22.36 14.50 -6.64
CA PHE A 336 22.55 15.94 -6.81
C PHE A 336 23.26 16.54 -5.60
N VAL A 337 22.85 16.19 -4.37
CA VAL A 337 23.51 16.64 -3.13
C VAL A 337 24.98 16.23 -3.12
N LEU A 338 25.30 14.98 -3.49
CA LEU A 338 26.70 14.54 -3.59
C LEU A 338 27.50 15.33 -4.63
N ALA A 339 26.91 15.60 -5.80
CA ALA A 339 27.56 16.38 -6.86
C ALA A 339 27.82 17.82 -6.41
N PHE A 340 26.83 18.44 -5.75
CA PHE A 340 26.94 19.78 -5.18
C PHE A 340 28.06 19.85 -4.14
N VAL A 341 28.05 18.98 -3.13
CA VAL A 341 29.09 18.93 -2.08
C VAL A 341 30.49 18.69 -2.66
N ALA A 342 30.61 17.83 -3.66
CA ALA A 342 31.88 17.59 -4.34
C ALA A 342 32.41 18.84 -5.08
N ARG A 343 31.51 19.66 -5.65
CA ARG A 343 31.88 20.91 -6.32
C ARG A 343 32.45 21.94 -5.35
N PHE A 344 31.88 22.07 -4.15
CA PHE A 344 32.38 23.01 -3.12
C PHE A 344 33.75 22.58 -2.57
N ARG A 345 33.91 21.30 -2.22
CA ARG A 345 35.20 20.81 -1.72
C ARG A 345 36.38 21.01 -2.69
N ARG A 346 36.12 20.95 -4.01
CA ARG A 346 37.15 21.24 -5.02
C ARG A 346 37.53 22.73 -5.07
N ARG A 347 36.60 23.64 -4.75
CA ARG A 347 36.87 25.08 -4.70
C ARG A 347 37.73 25.45 -3.50
N ASP A 348 37.48 24.86 -2.34
CA ASP A 348 38.24 25.13 -1.12
C ASP A 348 39.72 24.71 -1.28
N ILE A 349 39.97 23.56 -1.91
CA ILE A 349 41.33 23.10 -2.25
C ILE A 349 42.02 24.05 -3.23
N TRP A 350 41.27 24.61 -4.19
CA TRP A 350 41.84 25.54 -5.17
C TRP A 350 42.18 26.91 -4.57
N ILE A 351 41.41 27.39 -3.59
CA ILE A 351 41.73 28.63 -2.86
C ILE A 351 42.95 28.44 -1.97
N ALA A 352 43.09 27.28 -1.31
CA ALA A 352 44.21 26.99 -0.42
C ALA A 352 45.56 26.74 -1.14
N THR A 353 45.56 26.54 -2.47
CA THR A 353 46.76 26.20 -3.26
C THR A 353 47.25 27.32 -4.18
N ARG A 354 46.64 28.51 -4.14
CA ARG A 354 47.19 29.67 -4.84
C ARG A 354 48.39 30.22 -4.08
N PRO A 355 49.59 30.28 -4.68
CA PRO A 355 50.70 31.03 -4.07
C PRO A 355 50.29 32.50 -3.97
N LEU A 356 50.53 33.08 -2.80
CA LEU A 356 50.34 34.51 -2.53
C LEU A 356 51.25 35.37 -3.41
#